data_AF-A0AAP3ETY0-F1
#
_entry.id   AF-A0AAP3ETY0-F1
#
_cell.length_a   1.000
_cell.length_b   1.000
_cell.length_c   1.000
_cell.angle_alpha   90.00
_cell.angle_beta   90.00
_cell.angle_gamma   90.00
#
_symmetry.space_group_name_H-M   'P 1'
#
loop_
_entity.id
_entity.type
_entity.pdbx_description
1 polymer ?
#
loop_
_entity_poly.entity_id
_entity_poly.type
_entity_poly.pdbx_seq_one_letter_code
_entity_poly.pdbx_strand_id
1 'polypeptide(L)'
;MTIKIGLYWYDSSNKKKEIYYIPQTDVEKIVINDDYLLPEYNVRNNYLYTKGIFYNMKKPRLKFYTDIPDPEYEEIYISPCLNYNFYDKVLIGARISNSNLLDKPFLYSVMPYYSTGTNKLTGSAGVSYNILPPNSFFQNWRIGANATYFHYNKDLAFRRLTIFSNITLPKDARSQIEQRFGASFQHLTRDLSPLMQKMNDYDKYSLFNINYTYSDRKAIHEKLFSTNFQAGGDFSKISAEAFYRWEYQQNKKLSLRFFGGYFLQNQTRNSYFDFGISYLSNYAFTYSIIRQTNSNYLAPRQFIMAEGAFKSAINDTANQWINSVNIDLHSFRFFSVYADVGLYKNKNQSPHFIWDTGASLKVIPDLFEIYFPIQSSLGFEPSFKDYSKRIRFMFNFNLNAVVNQLRRGWF
;
A
#
# COMPACT_ATOMS: atom_id res chain seq x y z
N MET A 1 -34.63 17.85 -22.41
CA MET A 1 -35.74 16.88 -22.47
C MET A 1 -35.37 15.86 -23.55
N THR A 2 -35.08 14.62 -23.18
CA THR A 2 -34.70 13.58 -24.16
C THR A 2 -35.98 12.88 -24.61
N ILE A 3 -36.27 12.91 -25.91
CA ILE A 3 -37.44 12.24 -26.49
C ILE A 3 -37.00 10.85 -26.94
N LYS A 4 -37.66 9.79 -26.44
CA LYS A 4 -37.42 8.41 -26.89
C LYS A 4 -38.14 8.22 -28.23
N ILE A 5 -37.37 8.11 -29.31
CA ILE A 5 -37.87 8.06 -30.70
C ILE A 5 -38.25 6.62 -31.13
N GLY A 6 -37.70 5.60 -30.45
CA GLY A 6 -38.04 4.19 -30.70
C GLY A 6 -37.50 3.25 -29.62
N LEU A 7 -38.11 2.06 -29.51
CA LEU A 7 -37.63 0.92 -28.71
C LEU A 7 -37.64 -0.31 -29.62
N TYR A 8 -36.51 -1.02 -29.66
CA TYR A 8 -36.37 -2.23 -30.47
C TYR A 8 -35.92 -3.37 -29.54
N TRP A 9 -36.61 -4.50 -29.60
CA TRP A 9 -36.18 -5.73 -28.95
C TRP A 9 -35.44 -6.58 -29.96
N TYR A 10 -34.25 -7.03 -29.58
CA TYR A 10 -33.43 -7.93 -30.38
C TYR A 10 -33.30 -9.26 -29.64
N ASP A 11 -33.82 -10.32 -30.23
CA ASP A 11 -33.70 -11.67 -29.69
C ASP A 11 -32.32 -12.25 -30.05
N SER A 12 -31.48 -12.44 -29.05
CA SER A 12 -30.15 -13.04 -29.17
C SER A 12 -30.11 -14.54 -28.86
N SER A 13 -31.26 -15.23 -28.92
CA SER A 13 -31.38 -16.67 -28.64
C SER A 13 -30.44 -17.54 -29.52
N ASN A 14 -30.16 -17.10 -30.75
CA ASN A 14 -29.12 -17.69 -31.59
C ASN A 14 -27.73 -17.16 -31.20
N LYS A 15 -26.87 -18.04 -30.68
CA LYS A 15 -25.49 -17.72 -30.21
C LYS A 15 -24.50 -17.23 -31.29
N LYS A 16 -24.96 -16.81 -32.46
CA LYS A 16 -24.10 -16.27 -33.53
C LYS A 16 -23.92 -14.77 -33.35
N LYS A 17 -22.71 -14.26 -33.62
CA LYS A 17 -22.48 -12.82 -33.69
C LYS A 17 -23.16 -12.29 -34.95
N GLU A 18 -24.20 -11.48 -34.76
CA GLU A 18 -24.93 -10.82 -35.83
C GLU A 18 -24.79 -9.31 -35.69
N ILE A 19 -24.72 -8.60 -36.82
CA ILE A 19 -24.69 -7.14 -36.86
C ILE A 19 -26.13 -6.66 -37.01
N TYR A 20 -26.62 -5.93 -36.01
CA TYR A 20 -27.94 -5.30 -36.07
C TYR A 20 -27.82 -3.88 -36.65
N TYR A 21 -28.54 -3.62 -37.73
CA TYR A 21 -28.61 -2.29 -38.36
C TYR A 21 -29.81 -1.53 -37.82
N ILE A 22 -29.56 -0.38 -37.19
CA ILE A 22 -30.61 0.46 -36.59
C ILE A 22 -31.32 1.24 -37.71
N PRO A 23 -32.66 1.10 -37.89
CA PRO A 23 -33.38 1.63 -39.04
C PRO A 23 -33.62 3.15 -39.06
N GLN A 24 -32.98 3.94 -38.18
CA GLN A 24 -33.13 5.39 -38.11
C GLN A 24 -31.78 6.09 -37.92
N THR A 25 -31.44 7.02 -38.80
CA THR A 25 -30.12 7.68 -38.84
C THR A 25 -30.06 9.03 -38.12
N ASP A 26 -31.21 9.64 -37.78
CA ASP A 26 -31.25 10.99 -37.20
C ASP A 26 -31.45 11.03 -35.68
N VAL A 27 -30.83 10.08 -34.97
CA VAL A 27 -30.84 10.06 -33.49
C VAL A 27 -29.62 10.82 -32.93
N GLU A 28 -29.71 11.31 -31.70
CA GLU A 28 -28.58 11.93 -30.97
C GLU A 28 -27.88 10.97 -30.01
N LYS A 29 -28.60 9.96 -29.53
CA LYS A 29 -28.15 9.00 -28.53
C LYS A 29 -28.79 7.63 -28.79
N ILE A 30 -27.98 6.58 -28.71
CA ILE A 30 -28.41 5.18 -28.71
C ILE A 30 -28.09 4.62 -27.32
N VAL A 31 -29.05 3.90 -26.73
CA VAL A 31 -28.90 3.25 -25.43
C VAL A 31 -29.33 1.78 -25.55
N ILE A 32 -28.53 0.88 -24.97
CA ILE A 32 -28.83 -0.55 -24.86
C ILE A 32 -29.14 -0.89 -23.40
N ASN A 33 -30.09 -1.79 -23.14
CA ASN A 33 -30.41 -2.24 -21.77
C ASN A 33 -30.67 -1.07 -20.79
N ASP A 34 -31.42 -0.05 -21.25
CA ASP A 34 -31.69 1.20 -20.51
C ASP A 34 -32.37 0.96 -19.15
N ASP A 35 -33.15 -0.12 -19.05
CA ASP A 35 -33.87 -0.53 -17.84
C ASP A 35 -33.04 -1.46 -16.93
N TYR A 36 -31.77 -1.72 -17.26
CA TYR A 36 -30.85 -2.60 -16.50
C TYR A 36 -31.41 -4.00 -16.22
N LEU A 37 -32.24 -4.53 -17.12
CA LEU A 37 -32.88 -5.84 -16.99
C LEU A 37 -31.89 -6.99 -17.11
N LEU A 38 -30.81 -6.78 -17.87
CA LEU A 38 -29.72 -7.74 -18.01
C LEU A 38 -28.57 -7.38 -17.08
N PRO A 39 -28.05 -8.33 -16.28
CA PRO A 39 -26.87 -8.09 -15.46
C PRO A 39 -25.63 -7.98 -16.34
N GLU A 40 -24.96 -6.84 -16.26
CA GLU A 40 -23.77 -6.55 -17.06
C GLU A 40 -22.63 -6.05 -16.18
N TYR A 41 -21.41 -6.44 -16.53
CA TYR A 41 -20.22 -5.97 -15.83
C TYR A 41 -19.93 -4.48 -16.11
N ASN A 42 -20.19 -4.03 -17.34
CA ASN A 42 -19.80 -2.70 -17.79
C ASN A 42 -20.98 -1.96 -18.43
N VAL A 43 -22.01 -1.64 -17.67
CA VAL A 43 -23.19 -0.85 -18.11
C VAL A 43 -22.86 0.49 -18.79
N ARG A 44 -21.62 0.95 -18.64
CA ARG A 44 -21.13 2.18 -19.28
C ARG A 44 -21.03 2.03 -20.80
N ASN A 45 -20.78 0.84 -21.35
CA ASN A 45 -20.66 0.69 -22.81
C ASN A 45 -22.03 0.72 -23.53
N ASN A 46 -23.12 0.85 -22.79
CA ASN A 46 -24.48 0.87 -23.33
C ASN A 46 -24.90 2.22 -23.92
N TYR A 47 -24.15 3.28 -23.68
CA TYR A 47 -24.50 4.63 -24.11
C TYR A 47 -23.59 5.09 -25.25
N LEU A 48 -24.19 5.51 -26.36
CA LEU A 48 -23.49 6.02 -27.54
C LEU A 48 -24.12 7.32 -28.02
N TYR A 49 -23.32 8.38 -28.15
CA TYR A 49 -23.74 9.63 -28.80
C TYR A 49 -23.39 9.60 -30.29
N THR A 50 -24.36 9.93 -31.14
CA THR A 50 -24.28 9.86 -32.61
C THR A 50 -24.09 11.22 -33.27
N LYS A 51 -24.09 12.32 -32.50
CA LYS A 51 -23.88 13.69 -33.00
C LYS A 51 -23.05 14.53 -32.02
N GLY A 52 -22.51 15.64 -32.53
CA GLY A 52 -21.80 16.67 -31.74
C GLY A 52 -20.35 16.33 -31.40
N ILE A 53 -19.74 17.15 -30.54
CA ILE A 53 -18.31 17.04 -30.16
C ILE A 53 -17.97 15.77 -29.38
N PHE A 54 -18.98 15.04 -28.89
CA PHE A 54 -18.83 13.78 -28.18
C PHE A 54 -19.31 12.59 -29.02
N TYR A 55 -19.29 12.71 -30.36
CA TYR A 55 -19.55 11.60 -31.25
C TYR A 55 -18.70 10.38 -30.87
N ASN A 56 -19.36 9.23 -30.64
CA ASN A 56 -18.71 7.99 -30.21
C ASN A 56 -17.90 8.10 -28.89
N MET A 57 -18.21 9.10 -28.06
CA MET A 57 -17.52 9.34 -26.79
C MET A 57 -18.52 9.72 -25.71
N LYS A 58 -18.13 9.52 -24.45
CA LYS A 58 -18.93 9.99 -23.32
C LYS A 58 -18.66 11.44 -23.00
N LYS A 59 -19.70 12.13 -22.55
CA LYS A 59 -19.59 13.50 -22.04
C LYS A 59 -18.82 13.47 -20.71
N PRO A 60 -17.72 14.23 -20.56
CA PRO A 60 -17.04 14.35 -19.28
C PRO A 60 -17.92 15.15 -18.31
N ARG A 61 -17.94 14.73 -17.04
CA ARG A 61 -18.68 15.44 -15.98
C ARG A 61 -17.81 15.63 -14.76
N LEU A 62 -17.55 16.88 -14.39
CA LEU A 62 -16.77 17.21 -13.20
C LEU A 62 -17.65 17.13 -11.95
N LYS A 63 -17.14 16.47 -10.91
CA LYS A 63 -17.78 16.39 -9.58
C LYS A 63 -16.73 16.66 -8.48
N PHE A 64 -17.11 17.32 -7.40
CA PHE A 64 -16.19 17.67 -6.30
C PHE A 64 -16.06 16.61 -5.19
N TYR A 65 -16.79 15.50 -5.32
CA TYR A 65 -16.76 14.38 -4.39
C TYR A 65 -17.13 13.10 -5.13
N THR A 66 -16.66 11.96 -4.62
CA THR A 66 -17.04 10.65 -5.13
C THR A 66 -18.50 10.36 -4.81
N ASP A 67 -19.25 9.97 -5.83
CA ASP A 67 -20.70 9.72 -5.77
C ASP A 67 -21.03 8.41 -6.52
N ILE A 68 -22.29 8.00 -6.48
CA ILE A 68 -22.80 6.89 -7.31
C ILE A 68 -22.59 7.29 -8.78
N PRO A 69 -21.88 6.44 -9.57
CA PRO A 69 -21.60 6.78 -10.94
C PRO A 69 -22.85 6.74 -11.80
N ASP A 70 -22.97 7.74 -12.65
CA ASP A 70 -23.91 7.73 -13.76
C ASP A 70 -23.26 7.04 -14.96
N PRO A 71 -23.82 5.92 -15.43
CA PRO A 71 -23.27 5.20 -16.57
C PRO A 71 -23.26 5.98 -17.88
N GLU A 72 -24.03 7.06 -18.05
CA GLU A 72 -24.02 7.87 -19.28
C GLU A 72 -22.77 8.76 -19.40
N TYR A 73 -22.17 9.17 -18.28
CA TYR A 73 -21.10 10.18 -18.24
C TYR A 73 -19.73 9.61 -17.86
N GLU A 74 -18.67 10.25 -18.37
CA GLU A 74 -17.31 10.05 -17.87
C GLU A 74 -17.04 11.01 -16.71
N GLU A 75 -17.32 10.55 -15.50
CA GLU A 75 -17.16 11.36 -14.30
C GLU A 75 -15.70 11.50 -13.87
N ILE A 76 -15.31 12.76 -13.66
CA ILE A 76 -14.00 13.16 -13.16
C ILE A 76 -14.23 13.78 -11.78
N TYR A 77 -13.72 13.12 -10.75
CA TYR A 77 -13.84 13.56 -9.36
C TYR A 77 -12.61 14.39 -8.98
N ILE A 78 -12.85 15.57 -8.42
CA ILE A 78 -11.82 16.46 -7.86
C ILE A 78 -12.08 16.58 -6.37
N SER A 79 -11.25 15.95 -5.55
CA SER A 79 -11.39 15.97 -4.09
C SER A 79 -10.18 16.64 -3.43
N PRO A 80 -10.36 17.54 -2.45
CA PRO A 80 -9.24 18.13 -1.75
C PRO A 80 -8.47 17.02 -1.00
N CYS A 81 -7.14 17.14 -0.96
CA CYS A 81 -6.27 16.19 -0.27
C CYS A 81 -5.24 16.96 0.56
N LEU A 82 -5.01 16.48 1.78
CA LEU A 82 -4.00 17.00 2.68
C LEU A 82 -3.04 15.86 3.04
N ASN A 83 -1.75 16.17 3.09
CA ASN A 83 -0.73 15.24 3.55
C ASN A 83 0.30 15.99 4.40
N TYR A 84 1.13 15.26 5.15
CA TYR A 84 2.16 15.85 5.99
C TYR A 84 3.42 15.00 6.00
N ASN A 85 4.57 15.65 5.86
CA ASN A 85 5.85 15.08 6.27
C ASN A 85 6.73 16.16 6.89
N PHE A 86 7.78 15.75 7.60
CA PHE A 86 8.59 16.68 8.39
C PHE A 86 9.30 17.76 7.54
N TYR A 87 9.59 17.45 6.27
CA TYR A 87 10.37 18.28 5.35
C TYR A 87 9.46 19.22 4.54
N ASP A 88 8.38 18.69 3.96
CA ASP A 88 7.37 19.44 3.19
C ASP A 88 6.36 20.19 4.07
N LYS A 89 6.34 19.92 5.38
CA LYS A 89 5.31 20.39 6.31
C LYS A 89 3.94 19.94 5.80
N VAL A 90 3.00 20.87 5.63
CA VAL A 90 1.68 20.58 5.08
C VAL A 90 1.77 20.56 3.56
N LEU A 91 1.30 19.46 2.97
CA LEU A 91 1.10 19.28 1.54
C LEU A 91 -0.39 19.49 1.25
N ILE A 92 -0.71 20.55 0.51
CA ILE A 92 -2.09 20.91 0.15
C ILE A 92 -2.30 20.63 -1.33
N GLY A 93 -3.30 19.83 -1.67
CA GLY A 93 -3.50 19.39 -3.04
C GLY A 93 -4.93 19.01 -3.36
N ALA A 94 -5.12 18.48 -4.57
CA ALA A 94 -6.39 17.92 -5.00
C ALA A 94 -6.12 16.59 -5.72
N ARG A 95 -6.94 15.58 -5.45
CA ARG A 95 -6.97 14.34 -6.22
C ARG A 95 -7.97 14.48 -7.36
N ILE A 96 -7.49 14.27 -8.57
CA ILE A 96 -8.25 14.20 -9.81
C ILE A 96 -8.28 12.74 -10.24
N SER A 97 -9.43 12.07 -10.17
CA SER A 97 -9.56 10.65 -10.49
C SER A 97 -10.92 10.30 -11.09
N ASN A 98 -11.03 9.13 -11.71
CA ASN A 98 -12.32 8.55 -12.09
C ASN A 98 -12.74 7.40 -11.15
N SER A 99 -12.06 7.23 -10.03
CA SER A 99 -12.32 6.19 -9.03
C SER A 99 -13.62 6.44 -8.28
N ASN A 100 -14.46 5.41 -8.11
CA ASN A 100 -15.66 5.49 -7.30
C ASN A 100 -15.95 4.19 -6.55
N LEU A 101 -17.16 4.08 -5.99
CA LEU A 101 -17.62 2.92 -5.21
C LEU A 101 -17.69 1.61 -6.02
N LEU A 102 -17.89 1.70 -7.34
CA LEU A 102 -17.97 0.56 -8.24
C LEU A 102 -16.67 0.46 -9.05
N ASP A 103 -16.07 -0.73 -9.06
CA ASP A 103 -14.82 -0.93 -9.79
C ASP A 103 -15.02 -0.73 -11.30
N LYS A 104 -14.16 0.09 -11.89
CA LYS A 104 -14.10 0.30 -13.35
C LYS A 104 -12.95 -0.52 -13.95
N PRO A 105 -13.06 -0.94 -15.23
CA PRO A 105 -11.93 -1.52 -15.95
C PRO A 105 -10.74 -0.58 -15.96
N PHE A 106 -10.92 0.68 -16.37
CA PHE A 106 -9.84 1.67 -16.40
C PHE A 106 -9.97 2.68 -15.26
N LEU A 107 -8.90 2.82 -14.49
CA LEU A 107 -8.79 3.75 -13.37
C LEU A 107 -7.57 4.64 -13.55
N TYR A 108 -7.73 5.93 -13.28
CA TYR A 108 -6.62 6.88 -13.18
C TYR A 108 -6.77 7.75 -11.93
N SER A 109 -5.64 8.23 -11.42
CA SER A 109 -5.59 9.18 -10.31
C SER A 109 -4.35 10.06 -10.44
N VAL A 110 -4.55 11.37 -10.38
CA VAL A 110 -3.50 12.39 -10.39
C VAL A 110 -3.66 13.25 -9.13
N MET A 111 -2.58 13.43 -8.39
CA MET A 111 -2.58 14.06 -7.07
C MET A 111 -1.44 15.06 -6.96
N PRO A 112 -1.56 16.27 -7.54
CA PRO A 112 -0.64 17.36 -7.30
C PRO A 112 -0.80 17.91 -5.87
N TYR A 113 0.32 18.24 -5.25
CA TYR A 113 0.41 18.88 -3.94
C TYR A 113 1.37 20.07 -3.99
N TYR A 114 0.96 21.18 -3.41
CA TYR A 114 1.84 22.27 -3.03
C TYR A 114 2.43 22.01 -1.64
N SER A 115 3.75 22.00 -1.56
CA SER A 115 4.49 21.86 -0.29
C SER A 115 4.70 23.22 0.37
N THR A 116 4.11 23.42 1.55
CA THR A 116 4.29 24.66 2.33
C THR A 116 5.69 24.80 2.93
N GLY A 117 6.43 23.69 3.08
CA GLY A 117 7.78 23.70 3.62
C GLY A 117 8.85 24.00 2.57
N THR A 118 8.67 23.53 1.34
CA THR A 118 9.66 23.70 0.25
C THR A 118 9.23 24.67 -0.85
N ASN A 119 7.96 25.13 -0.83
CA ASN A 119 7.34 25.95 -1.87
C ASN A 119 7.40 25.32 -3.27
N LYS A 120 7.48 23.98 -3.36
CA LYS A 120 7.55 23.22 -4.61
C LYS A 120 6.30 22.38 -4.83
N LEU A 121 6.03 22.09 -6.11
CA LEU A 121 5.00 21.13 -6.51
C LEU A 121 5.53 19.70 -6.35
N THR A 122 4.79 18.87 -5.65
CA THR A 122 5.03 17.43 -5.47
C THR A 122 3.78 16.66 -5.85
N GLY A 123 3.85 15.33 -5.91
CA GLY A 123 2.65 14.55 -6.15
C GLY A 123 2.88 13.18 -6.73
N SER A 124 1.77 12.59 -7.15
CA SER A 124 1.75 11.29 -7.79
C SER A 124 0.70 11.20 -8.87
N ALA A 125 0.98 10.42 -9.90
CA ALA A 125 0.02 10.05 -10.93
C ALA A 125 0.05 8.54 -11.11
N GLY A 126 -1.08 7.94 -11.43
CA GLY A 126 -1.14 6.51 -11.71
C GLY A 126 -2.34 6.13 -12.56
N VAL A 127 -2.16 5.04 -13.29
CA VAL A 127 -3.17 4.41 -14.13
C VAL A 127 -3.19 2.91 -13.84
N SER A 128 -4.37 2.30 -13.93
CA SER A 128 -4.49 0.85 -13.86
C SER A 128 -5.66 0.35 -14.67
N TYR A 129 -5.52 -0.87 -15.19
CA TYR A 129 -6.56 -1.60 -15.89
C TYR A 129 -6.87 -2.90 -15.13
N ASN A 130 -8.14 -3.13 -14.83
CA ASN A 130 -8.67 -4.31 -14.16
C ASN A 130 -9.33 -5.23 -15.19
N ILE A 131 -8.87 -6.48 -15.25
CA ILE A 131 -9.41 -7.54 -16.09
C ILE A 131 -10.14 -8.53 -15.17
N LEU A 132 -11.47 -8.62 -15.31
CA LEU A 132 -12.35 -9.50 -14.54
C LEU A 132 -13.03 -10.52 -15.48
N PRO A 133 -12.34 -11.60 -15.87
CA PRO A 133 -12.91 -12.57 -16.80
C PRO A 133 -13.93 -13.49 -16.12
N PRO A 134 -15.03 -13.87 -16.80
CA PRO A 134 -15.92 -14.91 -16.32
C PRO A 134 -15.23 -16.28 -16.38
N ASN A 135 -15.48 -17.14 -15.38
CA ASN A 135 -15.04 -18.55 -15.35
C ASN A 135 -13.54 -18.77 -15.63
N SER A 136 -12.67 -17.97 -15.03
CA SER A 136 -11.21 -18.05 -15.20
C SER A 136 -10.50 -18.59 -13.95
N PHE A 137 -9.23 -18.96 -14.12
CA PHE A 137 -8.33 -19.35 -13.02
C PHE A 137 -7.91 -18.17 -12.12
N PHE A 138 -8.31 -16.93 -12.47
CA PHE A 138 -8.14 -15.73 -11.66
C PHE A 138 -9.45 -14.94 -11.60
N GLN A 139 -9.72 -14.33 -10.44
CA GLN A 139 -10.87 -13.46 -10.25
C GLN A 139 -10.60 -12.06 -10.79
N ASN A 140 -9.38 -11.55 -10.58
CA ASN A 140 -9.00 -10.21 -11.00
C ASN A 140 -7.54 -10.18 -11.41
N TRP A 141 -7.25 -9.57 -12.55
CA TRP A 141 -5.91 -9.23 -12.97
C TRP A 141 -5.81 -7.72 -13.21
N ARG A 142 -5.07 -7.07 -12.31
CA ARG A 142 -4.84 -5.62 -12.35
C ARG A 142 -3.42 -5.32 -12.80
N ILE A 143 -3.29 -4.57 -13.89
CA ILE A 143 -2.01 -4.08 -14.40
C ILE A 143 -2.01 -2.56 -14.29
N GLY A 144 -0.89 -1.95 -13.96
CA GLY A 144 -0.84 -0.50 -13.88
C GLY A 144 0.55 0.09 -13.79
N ALA A 145 0.59 1.41 -13.81
CA ALA A 145 1.79 2.19 -13.61
C ALA A 145 1.52 3.34 -12.64
N ASN A 146 2.53 3.73 -11.86
CA ASN A 146 2.48 4.84 -10.94
C ASN A 146 3.80 5.61 -10.99
N ALA A 147 3.71 6.94 -11.04
CA ALA A 147 4.83 7.86 -10.93
C ALA A 147 4.65 8.72 -9.68
N THR A 148 5.69 8.84 -8.86
CA THR A 148 5.70 9.68 -7.66
C THR A 148 6.89 10.62 -7.63
N TYR A 149 6.69 11.83 -7.13
CA TYR A 149 7.73 12.81 -6.83
C TYR A 149 7.45 13.48 -5.48
N PHE A 150 8.32 13.26 -4.49
CA PHE A 150 8.20 13.82 -3.13
C PHE A 150 9.57 14.10 -2.52
N HIS A 151 9.61 14.92 -1.46
CA HIS A 151 10.82 15.16 -0.69
C HIS A 151 10.97 14.15 0.44
N TYR A 152 12.19 13.65 0.63
CA TYR A 152 12.50 12.71 1.72
C TYR A 152 13.51 13.29 2.72
N ASN A 153 14.11 14.44 2.39
CA ASN A 153 14.88 15.26 3.31
C ASN A 153 14.79 16.74 2.88
N LYS A 154 15.33 17.66 3.69
CA LYS A 154 15.44 19.08 3.33
C LYS A 154 16.17 19.22 1.99
N ASP A 155 15.50 19.78 1.00
CA ASP A 155 15.99 19.99 -0.37
C ASP A 155 16.38 18.73 -1.14
N LEU A 156 16.01 17.53 -0.68
CA LEU A 156 16.28 16.27 -1.38
C LEU A 156 14.97 15.58 -1.75
N ALA A 157 14.79 15.32 -3.05
CA ALA A 157 13.63 14.65 -3.59
C ALA A 157 13.95 13.25 -4.12
N PHE A 158 12.89 12.46 -4.29
CA PHE A 158 12.96 11.22 -5.04
C PHE A 158 11.87 11.19 -6.11
N ARG A 159 12.18 10.49 -7.19
CA ARG A 159 11.29 10.13 -8.28
C ARG A 159 11.23 8.62 -8.34
N ARG A 160 10.02 8.07 -8.42
CA ARG A 160 9.82 6.64 -8.57
C ARG A 160 8.80 6.39 -9.66
N LEU A 161 9.17 5.55 -10.62
CA LEU A 161 8.26 4.93 -11.56
C LEU A 161 8.04 3.49 -11.13
N THR A 162 6.80 3.04 -11.04
CA THR A 162 6.43 1.67 -10.68
C THR A 162 5.49 1.13 -11.72
N ILE A 163 5.83 -0.01 -12.32
CA ILE A 163 4.95 -0.81 -13.16
C ILE A 163 4.61 -2.05 -12.37
N PHE A 164 3.33 -2.43 -12.32
CA PHE A 164 2.89 -3.56 -11.52
C PHE A 164 1.83 -4.41 -12.23
N SER A 165 1.76 -5.65 -11.82
CA SER A 165 0.77 -6.64 -12.21
C SER A 165 0.36 -7.41 -10.97
N ASN A 166 -0.93 -7.48 -10.66
CA ASN A 166 -1.48 -8.19 -9.52
C ASN A 166 -2.60 -9.12 -9.99
N ILE A 167 -2.49 -10.40 -9.67
CA ILE A 167 -3.48 -11.42 -9.95
C ILE A 167 -4.07 -11.88 -8.62
N THR A 168 -5.39 -11.77 -8.47
CA THR A 168 -6.14 -12.30 -7.33
C THR A 168 -6.81 -13.60 -7.75
N LEU A 169 -6.56 -14.67 -7.01
CA LEU A 169 -7.14 -15.97 -7.31
C LEU A 169 -8.63 -16.02 -6.92
N PRO A 170 -9.42 -16.91 -7.55
CA PRO A 170 -10.82 -17.12 -7.21
C PRO A 170 -10.97 -17.64 -5.78
N LYS A 171 -12.08 -17.27 -5.15
CA LYS A 171 -12.49 -17.73 -3.83
C LYS A 171 -13.99 -17.90 -3.77
N ASP A 172 -14.46 -18.71 -2.84
CA ASP A 172 -15.89 -18.74 -2.52
C ASP A 172 -16.34 -17.38 -1.98
N ALA A 173 -17.53 -16.92 -2.40
CA ALA A 173 -18.05 -15.61 -2.01
C ALA A 173 -18.20 -15.43 -0.49
N ARG A 174 -18.39 -16.53 0.25
CA ARG A 174 -18.48 -16.53 1.73
C ARG A 174 -17.12 -16.63 2.41
N SER A 175 -16.07 -16.99 1.68
CA SER A 175 -14.73 -17.15 2.23
C SER A 175 -14.04 -15.79 2.37
N GLN A 176 -13.37 -15.58 3.50
CA GLN A 176 -12.49 -14.45 3.73
C GLN A 176 -11.06 -14.71 3.25
N ILE A 177 -10.80 -15.91 2.71
CA ILE A 177 -9.50 -16.27 2.15
C ILE A 177 -9.27 -15.47 0.88
N GLU A 178 -8.16 -14.75 0.80
CA GLU A 178 -7.69 -14.07 -0.40
C GLU A 178 -6.26 -14.51 -0.70
N GLN A 179 -6.02 -14.87 -1.95
CA GLN A 179 -4.69 -15.20 -2.47
C GLN A 179 -4.34 -14.27 -3.61
N ARG A 180 -3.15 -13.68 -3.56
CA ARG A 180 -2.68 -12.72 -4.55
C ARG A 180 -1.25 -13.02 -4.95
N PHE A 181 -1.00 -13.01 -6.25
CA PHE A 181 0.32 -12.92 -6.84
C PHE A 181 0.54 -11.50 -7.34
N GLY A 182 1.67 -10.91 -7.03
CA GLY A 182 2.08 -9.61 -7.52
C GLY A 182 3.46 -9.68 -8.15
N ALA A 183 3.65 -8.89 -9.19
CA ALA A 183 4.94 -8.56 -9.75
C ALA A 183 5.02 -7.05 -9.88
N SER A 184 6.17 -6.46 -9.55
CA SER A 184 6.41 -5.05 -9.78
C SER A 184 7.84 -4.77 -10.19
N PHE A 185 7.99 -3.81 -11.09
CA PHE A 185 9.27 -3.21 -11.45
C PHE A 185 9.23 -1.74 -11.02
N GLN A 186 10.22 -1.33 -10.25
CA GLN A 186 10.34 0.04 -9.76
C GLN A 186 11.67 0.62 -10.21
N HIS A 187 11.65 1.79 -10.85
CA HIS A 187 12.85 2.56 -11.12
C HIS A 187 12.86 3.80 -10.24
N LEU A 188 13.95 4.01 -9.50
CA LEU A 188 14.10 5.08 -8.53
C LEU A 188 15.28 5.97 -8.91
N THR A 189 15.07 7.27 -8.77
CA THR A 189 16.11 8.30 -8.82
C THR A 189 15.91 9.22 -7.62
N ARG A 190 16.97 9.51 -6.86
CA ARG A 190 16.90 10.42 -5.73
C ARG A 190 18.10 11.37 -5.71
N ASP A 191 17.86 12.55 -5.15
CA ASP A 191 18.91 13.52 -4.90
C ASP A 191 19.77 13.05 -3.72
N LEU A 192 21.09 13.19 -3.78
CA LEU A 192 21.99 12.82 -2.70
C LEU A 192 22.59 14.06 -2.04
N SER A 193 22.65 14.06 -0.72
CA SER A 193 23.40 15.08 0.04
C SER A 193 24.92 14.94 -0.20
N PRO A 194 25.73 15.98 0.04
CA PRO A 194 27.18 15.89 -0.09
C PRO A 194 27.82 14.76 0.74
N LEU A 195 27.26 14.47 1.93
CA LEU A 195 27.70 13.35 2.76
C LEU A 195 27.39 11.99 2.12
N MET A 196 26.18 11.83 1.57
CA MET A 196 25.78 10.60 0.85
C MET A 196 26.63 10.37 -0.40
N GLN A 197 26.97 11.43 -1.12
CA GLN A 197 27.87 11.34 -2.28
C GLN A 197 29.27 10.87 -1.85
N LYS A 198 29.83 11.42 -0.76
CA LYS A 198 31.11 10.98 -0.19
C LYS A 198 31.08 9.52 0.28
N MET A 199 29.94 9.07 0.79
CA MET A 199 29.71 7.67 1.19
C MET A 199 29.37 6.75 0.00
N ASN A 200 29.46 7.25 -1.24
CA ASN A 200 29.16 6.51 -2.45
C ASN A 200 27.76 5.85 -2.41
N ASP A 201 26.74 6.60 -2.00
CA ASP A 201 25.36 6.11 -1.85
C ASP A 201 24.62 5.99 -3.20
N TYR A 202 23.49 5.28 -3.22
CA TYR A 202 22.69 5.01 -4.43
C TYR A 202 21.75 6.16 -4.83
N ASP A 203 22.11 6.91 -5.86
CA ASP A 203 21.26 7.92 -6.50
C ASP A 203 20.21 7.31 -7.44
N LYS A 204 20.58 6.25 -8.17
CA LYS A 204 19.71 5.56 -9.15
C LYS A 204 19.78 4.05 -8.99
N TYR A 205 18.63 3.39 -9.02
CA TYR A 205 18.53 1.94 -8.95
C TYR A 205 17.15 1.47 -9.39
N SER A 206 17.07 0.20 -9.75
CA SER A 206 15.82 -0.47 -10.08
C SER A 206 15.61 -1.66 -9.17
N LEU A 207 14.34 -1.93 -8.83
CA LEU A 207 13.92 -3.03 -7.98
C LEU A 207 12.86 -3.84 -8.71
N PHE A 208 13.11 -5.12 -8.89
CA PHE A 208 12.11 -6.07 -9.33
C PHE A 208 11.61 -6.87 -8.13
N ASN A 209 10.30 -7.01 -7.98
CA ASN A 209 9.67 -7.77 -6.91
C ASN A 209 8.67 -8.77 -7.48
N ILE A 210 8.67 -9.98 -6.94
CA ILE A 210 7.60 -10.95 -7.09
C ILE A 210 7.14 -11.31 -5.68
N ASN A 211 5.86 -11.13 -5.40
CA ASN A 211 5.28 -11.46 -4.11
C ASN A 211 4.08 -12.38 -4.24
N TYR A 212 3.92 -13.24 -3.26
CA TYR A 212 2.71 -14.00 -3.02
C TYR A 212 2.16 -13.61 -1.65
N THR A 213 0.84 -13.50 -1.54
CA THR A 213 0.17 -13.18 -0.28
C THR A 213 -1.08 -14.03 -0.14
N TYR A 214 -1.15 -14.75 0.98
CA TYR A 214 -2.32 -15.43 1.47
C TYR A 214 -2.85 -14.68 2.70
N SER A 215 -4.16 -14.45 2.77
CA SER A 215 -4.79 -13.90 3.96
C SER A 215 -6.12 -14.57 4.26
N ASP A 216 -6.38 -14.89 5.53
CA ASP A 216 -7.68 -15.33 6.05
C ASP A 216 -8.03 -14.44 7.24
N ARG A 217 -8.91 -13.47 7.04
CA ARG A 217 -9.17 -12.36 7.99
C ARG A 217 -10.41 -12.59 8.87
N LYS A 218 -10.50 -13.77 9.50
CA LYS A 218 -11.60 -14.08 10.44
C LYS A 218 -11.44 -13.27 11.72
N ALA A 219 -12.57 -12.94 12.34
CA ALA A 219 -12.61 -12.12 13.55
C ALA A 219 -11.82 -12.76 14.70
N ILE A 220 -11.97 -14.07 14.91
CA ILE A 220 -11.31 -14.81 16.00
C ILE A 220 -9.88 -15.21 15.62
N HIS A 221 -9.67 -15.66 14.38
CA HIS A 221 -8.39 -16.16 13.88
C HIS A 221 -8.01 -15.45 12.60
N GLU A 222 -7.12 -14.48 12.70
CA GLU A 222 -6.55 -13.80 11.54
C GLU A 222 -5.21 -14.43 11.18
N LYS A 223 -5.04 -14.79 9.90
CA LYS A 223 -3.83 -15.40 9.36
C LYS A 223 -3.40 -14.61 8.14
N LEU A 224 -2.14 -14.21 8.10
CA LEU A 224 -1.49 -13.73 6.88
C LEU A 224 -0.20 -14.49 6.66
N PHE A 225 0.08 -14.81 5.41
CA PHE A 225 1.35 -15.33 4.98
C PHE A 225 1.75 -14.59 3.71
N SER A 226 2.97 -14.09 3.66
CA SER A 226 3.50 -13.47 2.46
C SER A 226 4.92 -13.93 2.19
N THR A 227 5.25 -14.06 0.91
CA THR A 227 6.62 -14.27 0.44
C THR A 227 6.95 -13.21 -0.58
N ASN A 228 8.20 -12.80 -0.61
CA ASN A 228 8.68 -11.80 -1.55
C ASN A 228 10.09 -12.15 -2.02
N PHE A 229 10.26 -12.26 -3.33
CA PHE A 229 11.55 -12.22 -3.98
C PHE A 229 11.80 -10.80 -4.48
N GLN A 230 12.95 -10.24 -4.16
CA GLN A 230 13.36 -8.92 -4.63
C GLN A 230 14.75 -9.00 -5.25
N ALA A 231 14.92 -8.40 -6.42
CA ALA A 231 16.19 -8.26 -7.10
C ALA A 231 16.47 -6.79 -7.43
N GLY A 232 17.69 -6.35 -7.16
CA GLY A 232 18.26 -5.09 -7.62
C GLY A 232 19.50 -5.37 -8.49
N GLY A 233 20.23 -4.32 -8.86
CA GLY A 233 21.46 -4.47 -9.67
C GLY A 233 22.53 -5.32 -8.98
N ASP A 234 22.73 -5.09 -7.67
CA ASP A 234 23.85 -5.69 -6.91
C ASP A 234 23.40 -6.74 -5.90
N PHE A 235 22.10 -7.06 -5.83
CA PHE A 235 21.58 -8.00 -4.84
C PHE A 235 20.32 -8.72 -5.31
N SER A 236 20.10 -9.89 -4.73
CA SER A 236 18.81 -10.55 -4.74
C SER A 236 18.54 -11.14 -3.36
N LYS A 237 17.32 -11.00 -2.87
CA LYS A 237 16.91 -11.48 -1.56
C LYS A 237 15.51 -12.04 -1.60
N ILE A 238 15.29 -13.04 -0.76
CA ILE A 238 13.97 -13.62 -0.52
C ILE A 238 13.58 -13.35 0.93
N SER A 239 12.30 -13.10 1.15
CA SER A 239 11.74 -12.99 2.49
C SER A 239 10.39 -13.69 2.58
N ALA A 240 10.05 -14.10 3.79
CA ALA A 240 8.76 -14.65 4.14
C ALA A 240 8.29 -14.04 5.47
N GLU A 241 7.00 -13.76 5.56
CA GLU A 241 6.35 -13.28 6.77
C GLU A 241 5.11 -14.13 7.03
N ALA A 242 4.98 -14.63 8.26
CA ALA A 242 3.78 -15.30 8.74
C ALA A 242 3.25 -14.52 9.94
N PHE A 243 1.98 -14.13 9.89
CA PHE A 243 1.30 -13.40 10.94
C PHE A 243 0.06 -14.18 11.37
N TYR A 244 -0.10 -14.36 12.68
CA TYR A 244 -1.25 -15.00 13.28
C TYR A 244 -1.74 -14.17 14.46
N ARG A 245 -3.04 -13.86 14.46
CA ARG A 245 -3.70 -13.13 15.54
C ARG A 245 -4.90 -13.91 16.02
N TRP A 246 -4.94 -14.15 17.33
CA TRP A 246 -6.01 -14.87 18.00
C TRP A 246 -6.71 -13.96 19.01
N GLU A 247 -8.00 -13.75 18.83
CA GLU A 247 -8.87 -13.14 19.84
C GLU A 247 -9.36 -14.23 20.80
N TYR A 248 -8.67 -14.40 21.93
CA TYR A 248 -8.93 -15.48 22.89
C TYR A 248 -10.02 -15.15 23.92
N GLN A 249 -10.29 -13.86 24.10
CA GLN A 249 -11.40 -13.32 24.87
C GLN A 249 -11.85 -12.05 24.16
N GLN A 250 -13.11 -11.63 24.34
CA GLN A 250 -13.63 -10.38 23.78
C GLN A 250 -12.64 -9.23 24.03
N ASN A 251 -12.18 -8.61 22.94
CA ASN A 251 -11.23 -7.50 22.91
C ASN A 251 -9.81 -7.82 23.42
N LYS A 252 -9.48 -9.08 23.70
CA LYS A 252 -8.11 -9.50 24.05
C LYS A 252 -7.51 -10.36 22.95
N LYS A 253 -6.40 -9.85 22.39
CA LYS A 253 -5.73 -10.44 21.23
C LYS A 253 -4.30 -10.82 21.58
N LEU A 254 -3.90 -12.00 21.11
CA LEU A 254 -2.51 -12.43 21.01
C LEU A 254 -2.11 -12.33 19.54
N SER A 255 -1.06 -11.59 19.22
CA SER A 255 -0.48 -11.50 17.89
C SER A 255 0.92 -12.13 17.87
N LEU A 256 1.16 -12.99 16.90
CA LEU A 256 2.43 -13.64 16.63
C LEU A 256 2.84 -13.30 15.20
N ARG A 257 4.05 -12.78 15.02
CA ARG A 257 4.65 -12.52 13.72
C ARG A 257 5.97 -13.25 13.62
N PHE A 258 6.17 -14.01 12.57
CA PHE A 258 7.44 -14.57 12.17
C PHE A 258 7.89 -13.88 10.88
N PHE A 259 9.16 -13.47 10.83
CA PHE A 259 9.78 -12.95 9.62
C PHE A 259 11.13 -13.62 9.41
N GLY A 260 11.37 -14.08 8.17
CA GLY A 260 12.65 -14.62 7.72
C GLY A 260 13.08 -13.94 6.43
N GLY A 261 14.36 -13.59 6.33
CA GLY A 261 14.95 -12.96 5.16
C GLY A 261 16.32 -13.53 4.86
N TYR A 262 16.63 -13.77 3.59
CA TYR A 262 17.89 -14.32 3.13
C TYR A 262 18.35 -13.64 1.85
N PHE A 263 19.60 -13.18 1.80
CA PHE A 263 20.25 -12.70 0.60
C PHE A 263 20.78 -13.89 -0.21
N LEU A 264 20.20 -14.11 -1.40
CA LEU A 264 20.68 -15.09 -2.36
C LEU A 264 22.01 -14.61 -2.97
N GLN A 265 22.09 -13.32 -3.27
CA GLN A 265 23.30 -12.63 -3.66
C GLN A 265 23.30 -11.25 -3.00
N ASN A 266 24.44 -10.83 -2.49
CA ASN A 266 24.64 -9.48 -2.01
C ASN A 266 26.02 -9.02 -2.46
N GLN A 267 26.11 -7.96 -3.25
CA GLN A 267 27.35 -7.28 -3.66
C GLN A 267 27.19 -5.76 -3.51
N THR A 268 26.27 -5.33 -2.65
CA THR A 268 25.99 -3.91 -2.46
C THR A 268 27.20 -3.17 -1.91
N ARG A 269 27.40 -1.93 -2.37
CA ARG A 269 28.53 -1.09 -1.92
C ARG A 269 28.39 -0.58 -0.49
N ASN A 270 27.17 -0.62 0.07
CA ASN A 270 26.85 -0.19 1.43
C ASN A 270 25.62 -0.96 1.97
N SER A 271 25.21 -0.65 3.20
CA SER A 271 24.09 -1.29 3.92
C SER A 271 22.70 -0.79 3.52
N TYR A 272 22.57 0.02 2.47
CA TYR A 272 21.32 0.68 2.11
C TYR A 272 20.19 -0.32 1.77
N PHE A 273 20.52 -1.51 1.26
CA PHE A 273 19.55 -2.55 0.90
C PHE A 273 19.45 -3.69 1.92
N ASP A 274 20.22 -3.63 3.01
CA ASP A 274 20.22 -4.64 4.06
C ASP A 274 18.83 -4.79 4.68
N PHE A 275 18.59 -5.95 5.30
CA PHE A 275 17.42 -6.10 6.14
C PHE A 275 17.59 -5.28 7.42
N GLY A 276 16.56 -4.52 7.76
CA GLY A 276 16.44 -3.77 8.98
C GLY A 276 16.09 -4.67 10.16
N ILE A 277 16.83 -4.51 11.26
CA ILE A 277 16.54 -5.16 12.54
C ILE A 277 15.53 -4.31 13.32
N SER A 278 15.98 -3.11 13.70
CA SER A 278 15.17 -2.11 14.42
C SER A 278 14.88 -0.88 13.55
N TYR A 279 15.58 -0.73 12.43
CA TYR A 279 15.52 0.42 11.54
C TYR A 279 15.47 -0.04 10.09
N LEU A 280 14.57 0.56 9.32
CA LEU A 280 14.44 0.32 7.89
C LEU A 280 15.13 1.45 7.13
N SER A 281 15.91 1.11 6.10
CA SER A 281 16.54 2.09 5.22
C SER A 281 15.54 2.78 4.27
N ASN A 282 14.31 2.27 4.16
CA ASN A 282 13.22 2.79 3.30
C ASN A 282 13.67 3.05 1.84
N TYR A 283 14.57 2.22 1.31
CA TYR A 283 15.12 2.40 -0.03
C TYR A 283 14.06 2.32 -1.13
N ALA A 284 12.96 1.59 -0.95
CA ALA A 284 11.89 1.55 -1.93
C ALA A 284 10.93 2.77 -1.85
N PHE A 285 11.08 3.63 -0.83
CA PHE A 285 10.16 4.73 -0.50
C PHE A 285 8.68 4.29 -0.42
N THR A 286 8.43 3.06 0.01
CA THR A 286 7.08 2.48 0.13
C THR A 286 6.45 2.76 1.48
N TYR A 287 7.26 3.01 2.51
CA TYR A 287 6.77 3.28 3.86
C TYR A 287 6.40 4.76 4.04
N SER A 288 5.24 5.02 4.64
CA SER A 288 4.79 6.35 5.03
C SER A 288 5.48 6.80 6.32
N ILE A 289 6.73 7.27 6.17
CA ILE A 289 7.53 7.76 7.29
C ILE A 289 7.37 9.28 7.40
N ILE A 290 6.98 9.77 8.57
CA ILE A 290 6.86 11.20 8.86
C ILE A 290 8.24 11.86 8.80
N ARG A 291 9.27 11.15 9.30
CA ARG A 291 10.64 11.62 9.42
C ARG A 291 11.65 10.48 9.25
N GLN A 292 12.65 10.67 8.40
CA GLN A 292 13.72 9.68 8.25
C GLN A 292 14.52 9.52 9.55
N THR A 293 14.91 8.27 9.82
CA THR A 293 15.54 7.81 11.07
C THR A 293 16.84 8.55 11.42
N ASN A 294 17.61 8.99 10.42
CA ASN A 294 18.95 9.58 10.58
C ASN A 294 18.97 11.06 10.99
N SER A 295 17.89 11.59 11.57
CA SER A 295 17.78 13.00 11.90
C SER A 295 17.97 13.28 13.39
N ASN A 296 18.86 14.23 13.74
CA ASN A 296 19.31 14.56 15.11
C ASN A 296 18.26 15.28 15.99
N TYR A 297 16.97 14.98 15.83
CA TYR A 297 15.90 15.65 16.58
C TYR A 297 15.62 14.98 17.94
N LEU A 298 15.18 15.80 18.91
CA LEU A 298 14.87 15.40 20.28
C LEU A 298 13.55 14.63 20.45
N ALA A 299 12.81 14.36 19.37
CA ALA A 299 11.51 13.71 19.43
C ALA A 299 11.62 12.18 19.21
N PRO A 300 10.71 11.38 19.82
CA PRO A 300 10.63 9.93 19.66
C PRO A 300 10.71 9.48 18.20
N ARG A 301 11.21 8.26 17.95
CA ARG A 301 11.37 7.71 16.59
C ARG A 301 10.13 6.95 16.15
N GLN A 302 9.76 7.09 14.87
CA GLN A 302 8.67 6.30 14.30
C GLN A 302 9.11 4.84 14.15
N PHE A 303 8.27 3.91 14.60
CA PHE A 303 8.40 2.47 14.41
C PHE A 303 7.51 2.01 13.26
N ILE A 304 8.03 1.07 12.47
CA ILE A 304 7.30 0.43 11.39
C ILE A 304 7.46 -1.07 11.57
N MET A 305 6.34 -1.77 11.58
CA MET A 305 6.30 -3.23 11.70
C MET A 305 6.66 -3.87 10.35
N ALA A 306 7.95 -3.93 10.04
CA ALA A 306 8.49 -4.63 8.87
C ALA A 306 9.87 -5.22 9.17
N GLU A 307 10.25 -6.23 8.37
CA GLU A 307 11.51 -6.96 8.51
C GLU A 307 11.72 -7.48 9.95
N GLY A 308 12.84 -7.19 10.62
CA GLY A 308 13.08 -7.65 11.99
C GLY A 308 12.11 -7.09 13.04
N ALA A 309 11.52 -5.92 12.77
CA ALA A 309 10.49 -5.27 13.58
C ALA A 309 10.76 -5.20 15.10
N PHE A 310 12.03 -5.06 15.50
CA PHE A 310 12.43 -4.85 16.90
C PHE A 310 12.07 -3.45 17.38
N LYS A 311 11.54 -3.34 18.61
CA LYS A 311 11.07 -2.05 19.17
C LYS A 311 12.21 -1.35 19.89
N SER A 312 13.18 -2.09 20.41
CA SER A 312 14.41 -1.56 20.98
C SER A 312 15.32 -0.95 19.91
N ALA A 313 16.23 -0.08 20.33
CA ALA A 313 17.08 0.69 19.42
C ALA A 313 18.37 -0.04 19.02
N ILE A 314 18.26 -1.24 18.45
CA ILE A 314 19.42 -2.02 18.02
C ILE A 314 19.97 -1.41 16.73
N ASN A 315 21.13 -0.76 16.83
CA ASN A 315 21.80 -0.05 15.73
C ASN A 315 22.62 -1.02 14.87
N ASP A 316 21.96 -1.98 14.22
CA ASP A 316 22.59 -2.88 13.28
C ASP A 316 21.62 -3.27 12.15
N THR A 317 22.17 -3.81 11.06
CA THR A 317 21.46 -4.33 9.90
C THR A 317 21.92 -5.76 9.60
N ALA A 318 21.16 -6.47 8.77
CA ALA A 318 21.48 -7.83 8.36
C ALA A 318 21.69 -7.92 6.85
N ASN A 319 22.91 -8.21 6.42
CA ASN A 319 23.32 -8.25 5.02
C ASN A 319 23.46 -9.67 4.45
N GLN A 320 23.21 -10.71 5.27
CA GLN A 320 23.19 -12.11 4.83
C GLN A 320 21.84 -12.76 5.11
N TRP A 321 21.40 -12.83 6.37
CA TRP A 321 20.08 -13.32 6.71
C TRP A 321 19.59 -12.81 8.06
N ILE A 322 18.29 -12.86 8.27
CA ILE A 322 17.62 -12.50 9.52
C ILE A 322 16.41 -13.43 9.74
N ASN A 323 16.18 -13.82 10.99
CA ASN A 323 14.96 -14.45 11.45
C ASN A 323 14.49 -13.72 12.70
N SER A 324 13.20 -13.48 12.82
CA SER A 324 12.62 -12.80 13.97
C SER A 324 11.23 -13.33 14.27
N VAL A 325 10.91 -13.35 15.55
CA VAL A 325 9.59 -13.64 16.12
C VAL A 325 9.21 -12.44 16.96
N ASN A 326 8.05 -11.86 16.70
CA ASN A 326 7.46 -10.79 17.49
C ASN A 326 6.16 -11.29 18.12
N ILE A 327 6.03 -11.11 19.43
CA ILE A 327 4.86 -11.49 20.22
C ILE A 327 4.28 -10.21 20.81
N ASP A 328 2.98 -10.00 20.62
CA ASP A 328 2.23 -8.93 21.27
C ASP A 328 1.00 -9.51 21.96
N LEU A 329 0.89 -9.31 23.27
CA LEU A 329 -0.21 -9.77 24.09
C LEU A 329 -0.95 -8.58 24.67
N HIS A 330 -2.22 -8.44 24.27
CA HIS A 330 -3.13 -7.49 24.89
C HIS A 330 -3.38 -7.87 26.35
N SER A 331 -2.95 -6.99 27.26
CA SER A 331 -3.00 -7.24 28.70
C SER A 331 -4.23 -6.60 29.34
N PHE A 332 -4.32 -5.26 29.32
CA PHE A 332 -5.38 -4.52 29.99
C PHE A 332 -5.62 -3.15 29.36
N ARG A 333 -6.90 -2.83 29.05
CA ARG A 333 -7.34 -1.56 28.45
C ARG A 333 -6.49 -1.18 27.24
N PHE A 334 -5.67 -0.13 27.34
CA PHE A 334 -4.83 0.35 26.26
C PHE A 334 -3.42 -0.23 26.32
N PHE A 335 -3.10 -1.09 27.30
CA PHE A 335 -1.76 -1.64 27.50
C PHE A 335 -1.64 -3.07 26.96
N SER A 336 -0.58 -3.27 26.18
CA SER A 336 -0.09 -4.56 25.72
C SER A 336 1.31 -4.80 26.28
N VAL A 337 1.71 -6.06 26.38
CA VAL A 337 3.11 -6.44 26.58
C VAL A 337 3.62 -7.10 25.31
N TYR A 338 4.89 -6.88 25.00
CA TYR A 338 5.51 -7.48 23.82
C TYR A 338 6.84 -8.13 24.18
N ALA A 339 7.19 -9.12 23.36
CA ALA A 339 8.48 -9.79 23.40
C ALA A 339 8.92 -10.11 21.97
N ASP A 340 10.10 -9.66 21.59
CA ASP A 340 10.72 -9.97 20.31
C ASP A 340 11.98 -10.80 20.52
N VAL A 341 12.20 -11.78 19.65
CA VAL A 341 13.41 -12.62 19.63
C VAL A 341 13.85 -12.80 18.19
N GLY A 342 15.15 -12.81 17.95
CA GLY A 342 15.67 -12.94 16.59
C GLY A 342 17.13 -13.31 16.53
N LEU A 343 17.51 -13.75 15.34
CA LEU A 343 18.86 -14.10 14.97
C LEU A 343 19.16 -13.41 13.65
N TYR A 344 20.33 -12.80 13.52
CA TYR A 344 20.76 -12.24 12.25
C TYR A 344 22.23 -12.52 12.01
N LYS A 345 22.63 -12.45 10.75
CA LYS A 345 24.01 -12.63 10.34
C LYS A 345 24.41 -11.61 9.29
N ASN A 346 25.61 -11.08 9.50
CA ASN A 346 26.35 -10.32 8.52
C ASN A 346 27.52 -11.16 7.97
N LYS A 347 27.92 -10.86 6.74
CA LYS A 347 29.10 -11.48 6.11
C LYS A 347 30.32 -11.32 7.00
N ASN A 348 31.12 -12.38 7.09
CA ASN A 348 32.35 -12.45 7.88
C ASN A 348 32.15 -12.22 9.39
N GLN A 349 30.90 -12.32 9.87
CA GLN A 349 30.56 -12.25 11.29
C GLN A 349 29.81 -13.52 11.71
N SER A 350 29.94 -13.90 12.97
CA SER A 350 29.10 -14.95 13.55
C SER A 350 27.63 -14.50 13.62
N PRO A 351 26.66 -15.43 13.63
CA PRO A 351 25.27 -15.10 13.92
C PRO A 351 25.13 -14.42 15.29
N HIS A 352 24.34 -13.36 15.37
CA HIS A 352 24.04 -12.63 16.60
C HIS A 352 22.61 -12.95 17.03
N PHE A 353 22.46 -13.31 18.31
CA PHE A 353 21.16 -13.48 18.96
C PHE A 353 20.75 -12.18 19.62
N ILE A 354 19.52 -11.76 19.35
CA ILE A 354 18.94 -10.54 19.89
C ILE A 354 17.52 -10.79 20.39
N TRP A 355 17.13 -10.02 21.39
CA TRP A 355 15.81 -10.09 21.98
C TRP A 355 15.46 -8.74 22.63
N ASP A 356 14.17 -8.46 22.72
CA ASP A 356 13.64 -7.39 23.54
C ASP A 356 12.29 -7.72 24.14
N THR A 357 11.93 -6.97 25.17
CA THR A 357 10.65 -7.04 25.85
C THR A 357 10.27 -5.65 26.33
N GLY A 358 8.97 -5.39 26.42
CA GLY A 358 8.48 -4.12 26.90
C GLY A 358 6.97 -4.06 27.01
N ALA A 359 6.49 -2.85 27.29
CA ALA A 359 5.08 -2.52 27.30
C ALA A 359 4.75 -1.62 26.12
N SER A 360 3.53 -1.71 25.60
CA SER A 360 3.03 -0.80 24.58
C SER A 360 1.70 -0.19 25.00
N LEU A 361 1.51 1.09 24.68
CA LEU A 361 0.27 1.82 24.83
C LEU A 361 -0.39 1.96 23.47
N LYS A 362 -1.51 1.26 23.28
CA LYS A 362 -2.36 1.28 22.09
C LYS A 362 -3.42 2.37 22.24
N VAL A 363 -3.05 3.60 21.90
CA VAL A 363 -3.97 4.75 21.91
C VAL A 363 -5.10 4.51 20.92
N ILE A 364 -4.75 4.10 19.69
CA ILE A 364 -5.69 3.53 18.72
C ILE A 364 -5.00 2.28 18.14
N PRO A 365 -5.46 1.06 18.47
CA PRO A 365 -4.80 -0.18 18.06
C PRO A 365 -4.56 -0.23 16.55
N ASP A 366 -3.40 -0.72 16.11
CA ASP A 366 -2.99 -0.81 14.71
C ASP A 366 -2.84 0.55 13.96
N LEU A 367 -3.15 1.69 14.60
CA LEU A 367 -3.04 3.03 14.04
C LEU A 367 -1.97 3.87 14.74
N PHE A 368 -2.10 4.07 16.05
CA PHE A 368 -1.22 4.88 16.87
C PHE A 368 -0.89 4.13 18.16
N GLU A 369 0.35 3.65 18.24
CA GLU A 369 0.85 2.86 19.35
C GLU A 369 2.19 3.44 19.83
N ILE A 370 2.44 3.40 21.14
CA ILE A 370 3.68 3.86 21.75
C ILE A 370 4.34 2.66 22.42
N TYR A 371 5.62 2.41 22.16
CA TYR A 371 6.38 1.29 22.70
C TYR A 371 7.39 1.79 23.72
N PHE A 372 7.39 1.13 24.88
CA PHE A 372 8.27 1.35 26.01
C PHE A 372 9.16 0.10 26.19
N PRO A 373 10.37 0.09 25.59
CA PRO A 373 11.34 -0.97 25.84
C PRO A 373 11.67 -1.06 27.33
N ILE A 374 11.75 -2.27 27.88
CA ILE A 374 12.09 -2.50 29.29
C ILE A 374 13.42 -3.26 29.39
N GLN A 375 13.51 -4.40 28.72
CA GLN A 375 14.72 -5.22 28.72
C GLN A 375 15.03 -5.62 27.29
N SER A 376 16.28 -5.45 26.87
CA SER A 376 16.74 -5.83 25.54
C SER A 376 18.15 -6.41 25.59
N SER A 377 18.67 -6.85 24.44
CA SER A 377 20.08 -7.22 24.30
C SER A 377 21.05 -6.07 24.59
N LEU A 378 20.57 -4.82 24.72
CA LEU A 378 21.37 -3.68 25.18
C LEU A 378 21.45 -3.59 26.71
N GLY A 379 20.56 -4.27 27.45
CA GLY A 379 20.45 -4.23 28.90
C GLY A 379 19.08 -3.75 29.38
N PHE A 380 19.03 -3.24 30.61
CA PHE A 380 17.81 -2.68 31.21
C PHE A 380 17.58 -1.24 30.70
N GLU A 381 16.74 -1.12 29.68
CA GLU A 381 16.53 0.11 28.91
C GLU A 381 16.16 1.34 29.77
N PRO A 382 15.29 1.24 30.80
CA PRO A 382 14.94 2.37 31.67
C PRO A 382 16.10 2.95 32.49
N SER A 383 17.21 2.22 32.65
CA SER A 383 18.40 2.77 33.36
C SER A 383 19.23 3.72 32.51
N PHE A 384 19.03 3.73 31.19
CA PHE A 384 19.79 4.62 30.32
C PHE A 384 19.33 6.07 30.45
N LYS A 385 20.29 7.01 30.52
CA LYS A 385 20.02 8.46 30.61
C LYS A 385 19.19 8.99 29.43
N ASP A 386 19.19 8.30 28.30
CA ASP A 386 18.47 8.66 27.08
C ASP A 386 17.21 7.82 26.84
N TYR A 387 16.64 7.20 27.88
CA TYR A 387 15.45 6.35 27.77
C TYR A 387 14.29 6.99 26.99
N SER A 388 14.05 8.29 27.18
CA SER A 388 13.01 9.03 26.45
C SER A 388 13.21 9.02 24.93
N LYS A 389 14.45 8.90 24.43
CA LYS A 389 14.77 8.78 22.99
C LYS A 389 14.61 7.36 22.46
N ARG A 390 14.54 6.37 23.35
CA ARG A 390 14.39 4.95 23.05
C ARG A 390 12.92 4.54 22.96
N ILE A 391 12.02 5.34 23.56
CA ILE A 391 10.58 5.25 23.31
C ILE A 391 10.30 5.50 21.82
N ARG A 392 9.49 4.62 21.23
CA ARG A 392 9.10 4.70 19.82
C ARG A 392 7.60 4.77 19.68
N PHE A 393 7.14 5.29 18.54
CA PHE A 393 5.71 5.29 18.23
C PHE A 393 5.46 4.75 16.83
N MET A 394 4.42 3.94 16.66
CA MET A 394 3.89 3.60 15.36
C MET A 394 2.79 4.60 15.02
N PHE A 395 2.80 5.14 13.80
CA PHE A 395 1.70 5.94 13.27
C PHE A 395 1.42 5.53 11.84
N ASN A 396 0.23 4.99 11.58
CA ASN A 396 -0.17 4.45 10.28
C ASN A 396 -1.24 5.34 9.61
N PHE A 397 -0.87 6.22 8.67
CA PHE A 397 -1.82 7.13 7.99
C PHE A 397 -2.89 6.44 7.11
N ASN A 398 -3.00 5.12 7.12
CA ASN A 398 -4.02 4.42 6.36
C ASN A 398 -5.43 4.65 6.95
N LEU A 399 -6.08 5.74 6.54
CA LEU A 399 -7.44 6.10 6.91
C LEU A 399 -8.44 4.97 6.63
N ASN A 400 -8.21 4.10 5.65
CA ASN A 400 -9.06 2.94 5.43
C ASN A 400 -8.97 1.91 6.56
N ALA A 401 -7.80 1.78 7.22
CA ALA A 401 -7.67 0.96 8.42
C ALA A 401 -8.48 1.57 9.58
N VAL A 402 -8.42 2.90 9.76
CA VAL A 402 -9.20 3.64 10.76
C VAL A 402 -10.71 3.52 10.51
N VAL A 403 -11.17 3.68 9.26
CA VAL A 403 -12.57 3.53 8.87
C VAL A 403 -13.04 2.08 9.05
N ASN A 404 -12.21 1.09 8.71
CA ASN A 404 -12.54 -0.32 8.93
C ASN A 404 -12.57 -0.68 10.41
N GLN A 405 -11.75 -0.04 11.25
CA GLN A 405 -11.76 -0.21 12.70
C GLN A 405 -12.97 0.48 13.34
N LEU A 406 -13.31 1.70 12.92
CA LEU A 406 -14.57 2.38 13.28
C LEU A 406 -15.79 1.52 12.91
N ARG A 407 -15.79 0.89 11.73
CA ARG A 407 -16.84 -0.05 11.30
C ARG A 407 -16.89 -1.35 12.12
N ARG A 408 -15.76 -1.76 12.72
CA ARG A 408 -15.67 -2.93 13.60
C ARG A 408 -15.94 -2.60 15.08
N GLY A 409 -16.17 -1.33 15.41
CA GLY A 409 -16.36 -0.82 16.76
C GLY A 409 -15.07 -0.35 17.41
N TRP A 410 -15.15 0.78 18.12
CA TRP A 410 -14.13 1.20 19.10
C TRP A 410 -14.36 0.44 20.39
N PHE A 411 -13.29 -0.10 20.99
CA PHE A 411 -13.33 -0.74 22.30
C PHE A 411 -12.19 -0.22 23.17
#